data_AF-A0A1I7STZ2-F1
#
_entry.id   AF-A0A1I7STZ2-F1
#
_cell.length_a   1.000
_cell.length_b   1.000
_cell.length_c   1.000
_cell.angle_alpha   90.00
_cell.angle_beta   90.00
_cell.angle_gamma   90.00
#
_symmetry.space_group_name_H-M   'P 1'
#
loop_
_entity.id
_entity.type
_entity.pdbx_description
1 polymer ?
#
loop_
_entity_poly.entity_id
_entity_poly.type
_entity_poly.pdbx_seq_one_letter_code
_entity_poly.pdbx_strand_id
1 'polypeptide(L)'
;MALTLPLQIFETIYKCCAGEESSSKHCNYRLAERLLEHATLMDLIKWRRVSKAFRRAADNRIKAFTRIDVRVYPGLNEIHNHQRETDCYSWHPRAPIMMIESAPNQVGIAIDSNMKTVNVRALLEVLSVFRNSAQQLFMDSPVIDLFVSQINKEQLYSLIELLRKNRTLKRTSAFFDSNVKILDMPPQKSLMPYGPFFPNLKKFTVTSTSNQLEHLSRLCTYAVGVELLYHRENIDILCLRIILGGRWFRKPHVRMFKHVARFRQWTEANSLGERYFQQFTPNTKSNRSIV
;
A
#
# COMPACT_ATOMS: atom_id res chain seq x y z
N MET A 1 -1.06 23.88 10.63
CA MET A 1 0.07 24.81 10.77
C MET A 1 1.37 24.07 11.14
N ALA A 2 1.83 23.09 10.36
CA ALA A 2 2.94 22.20 10.80
C ALA A 2 4.12 22.08 9.82
N LEU A 3 4.18 22.88 8.75
CA LEU A 3 5.24 22.80 7.72
C LEU A 3 6.09 24.08 7.63
N THR A 4 5.77 25.13 8.39
CA THR A 4 6.52 26.41 8.39
C THR A 4 7.87 26.28 9.09
N LEU A 5 7.92 25.55 10.21
CA LEU A 5 9.14 25.38 11.01
C LEU A 5 10.23 24.59 10.26
N PRO A 6 9.92 23.46 9.59
CA PRO A 6 10.87 22.77 8.71
C PRO A 6 11.39 23.64 7.55
N LEU A 7 10.54 24.50 6.98
CA LEU A 7 10.95 25.43 5.92
C LEU A 7 11.89 26.51 6.44
N GLN A 8 11.60 27.09 7.60
CA GLN A 8 12.44 28.10 8.23
C GLN A 8 13.82 27.56 8.62
N ILE A 9 13.87 26.36 9.19
CA ILE A 9 15.14 25.67 9.48
C ILE A 9 15.91 25.41 8.17
N PHE A 10 15.23 24.91 7.14
CA PHE A 10 15.86 24.65 5.84
C PHE A 10 16.41 25.94 5.20
N GLU A 11 15.66 27.04 5.22
CA GLU A 11 16.12 28.34 4.72
C GLU A 11 17.30 28.88 5.51
N THR A 12 17.33 28.65 6.83
CA THR A 12 18.43 29.09 7.70
C THR A 12 19.70 28.28 7.42
N ILE A 13 19.60 26.95 7.33
CA ILE A 13 20.72 26.09 6.96
C ILE A 13 21.21 26.42 5.55
N TYR A 14 20.30 26.64 4.60
CA TYR A 14 20.64 27.05 3.24
C TYR A 14 21.42 28.37 3.24
N LYS A 15 20.97 29.39 3.98
CA LYS A 15 21.67 30.68 4.10
C LYS A 15 23.06 30.54 4.73
N CYS A 16 23.24 29.62 5.67
CA CYS A 16 24.56 29.33 6.27
C CYS A 16 25.49 28.55 5.33
N CYS A 17 24.94 27.68 4.47
CA CYS A 17 25.74 26.80 3.60
C CYS A 17 25.99 27.38 2.20
N ALA A 18 25.15 28.30 1.73
CA ALA A 18 25.30 28.95 0.43
C ALA A 18 26.20 30.18 0.58
N GLY A 19 27.53 29.97 0.52
CA GLY A 19 28.46 31.03 0.17
C GLY A 19 28.13 31.59 -1.23
N GLU A 20 28.41 32.89 -1.43
CA GLU A 20 27.85 33.79 -2.45
C GLU A 20 27.92 33.38 -3.94
N GLU A 21 28.43 32.21 -4.33
CA GLU A 21 28.76 31.92 -5.74
C GLU A 21 28.22 30.61 -6.33
N SER A 22 27.33 29.88 -5.65
CA SER A 22 26.79 28.62 -6.22
C SER A 22 25.33 28.76 -6.67
N SER A 23 25.09 28.48 -7.97
CA SER A 23 23.78 28.45 -8.62
C SER A 23 22.65 27.97 -7.68
N SER A 24 21.82 28.93 -7.27
CA SER A 24 20.93 28.83 -6.09
C SER A 24 19.96 27.65 -6.10
N LYS A 25 19.59 27.14 -7.28
CA LYS A 25 18.70 25.97 -7.41
C LYS A 25 19.41 24.65 -7.17
N HIS A 26 20.66 24.51 -7.61
CA HIS A 26 21.38 23.23 -7.53
C HIS A 26 21.79 22.89 -6.09
N CYS A 27 22.21 23.90 -5.32
CA CYS A 27 22.57 23.74 -3.91
C CYS A 27 21.37 23.31 -3.04
N ASN A 28 20.18 23.88 -3.31
CA ASN A 28 18.93 23.52 -2.64
C ASN A 28 18.54 22.04 -2.79
N TYR A 29 18.76 21.46 -3.99
CA TYR A 29 18.44 20.04 -4.21
C TYR A 29 19.41 19.12 -3.45
N ARG A 30 20.72 19.41 -3.48
CA ARG A 30 21.73 18.58 -2.80
C ARG A 30 21.56 18.61 -1.27
N LEU A 31 21.22 19.77 -0.72
CA LEU A 31 20.94 19.89 0.72
C LEU A 31 19.70 19.07 1.11
N ALA A 32 18.62 19.16 0.34
CA ALA A 32 17.41 18.37 0.57
C ALA A 32 17.67 16.85 0.45
N GLU A 33 18.51 16.43 -0.49
CA GLU A 33 18.94 15.03 -0.63
C GLU A 33 19.70 14.54 0.61
N ARG A 34 20.68 15.29 1.10
CA ARG A 34 21.45 14.93 2.31
C ARG A 34 20.59 14.90 3.57
N LEU A 35 19.67 15.86 3.74
CA LEU A 35 18.76 15.88 4.90
C LEU A 35 17.80 14.69 4.90
N LEU A 36 17.41 14.22 3.72
CA LEU A 36 16.51 13.08 3.57
C LEU A 36 17.21 11.73 3.46
N GLU A 37 18.54 11.68 3.40
CA GLU A 37 19.32 10.45 3.27
C GLU A 37 19.04 9.48 4.43
N HIS A 38 19.00 10.00 5.65
CA HIS A 38 18.75 9.22 6.87
C HIS A 38 17.34 9.41 7.46
N ALA A 39 16.45 10.10 6.76
CA ALA A 39 15.08 10.31 7.22
C ALA A 39 14.31 8.98 7.31
N THR A 40 13.33 8.89 8.21
CA THR A 40 12.43 7.73 8.24
C THR A 40 11.52 7.71 7.00
N LEU A 41 10.97 6.55 6.65
CA LEU A 41 10.01 6.42 5.53
C LEU A 41 8.78 7.33 5.72
N MET A 42 8.29 7.44 6.96
CA MET A 42 7.18 8.35 7.27
C MET A 42 7.57 9.82 7.08
N ASP A 43 8.79 10.18 7.46
CA ASP A 43 9.27 11.53 7.24
C ASP A 43 9.42 11.83 5.76
N LEU A 44 9.96 10.91 4.94
CA LEU A 44 9.98 11.08 3.48
C LEU A 44 8.59 11.43 2.94
N ILE A 45 7.53 10.74 3.38
CA ILE A 45 6.15 11.02 2.97
C ILE A 45 5.70 12.43 3.40
N LYS A 46 6.05 12.87 4.61
CA LYS A 46 5.74 14.22 5.11
C LYS A 46 6.50 15.31 4.35
N TRP A 47 7.82 15.14 4.18
CA TRP A 47 8.70 16.12 3.54
C TRP A 47 8.37 16.36 2.05
N ARG A 48 7.73 15.41 1.36
CA ARG A 48 7.20 15.61 -0.01
C ARG A 48 6.22 16.78 -0.14
N ARG A 49 5.57 17.16 0.96
CA ARG A 49 4.59 18.27 1.00
C ARG A 49 5.22 19.62 1.32
N VAL A 50 6.49 19.64 1.72
CA VAL A 50 7.19 20.84 2.21
C VAL A 50 7.62 21.75 1.05
N SER A 51 8.41 21.25 0.10
CA SER A 51 8.90 22.03 -1.05
C SER A 51 9.10 21.16 -2.29
N LYS A 52 9.29 21.78 -3.47
CA LYS A 52 9.62 21.04 -4.70
C LYS A 52 10.97 20.30 -4.59
N ALA A 53 11.92 20.86 -3.85
CA ALA A 53 13.23 20.24 -3.62
C ALA A 53 13.10 18.97 -2.76
N PHE A 54 12.44 19.07 -1.60
CA PHE A 54 12.17 17.90 -0.76
C PHE A 54 11.30 16.86 -1.44
N ARG A 55 10.31 17.27 -2.23
CA ARG A 55 9.52 16.33 -3.02
C ARG A 55 10.39 15.54 -3.99
N ARG A 56 11.27 16.21 -4.74
CA ARG A 56 12.18 15.53 -5.67
C ARG A 56 13.14 14.59 -4.95
N ALA A 57 13.78 15.05 -3.87
CA ALA A 57 14.69 14.24 -3.07
C ALA A 57 14.00 13.02 -2.45
N ALA A 58 12.82 13.20 -1.88
CA ALA A 58 12.01 12.11 -1.34
C ALA A 58 11.55 11.15 -2.43
N ASP A 59 11.03 11.65 -3.56
CA ASP A 59 10.61 10.82 -4.69
C ASP A 59 11.79 10.03 -5.28
N ASN A 60 13.00 10.60 -5.32
CA ASN A 60 14.22 9.90 -5.74
C ASN A 60 14.55 8.73 -4.82
N ARG A 61 14.50 8.93 -3.49
CA ARG A 61 14.72 7.84 -2.52
C ARG A 61 13.60 6.81 -2.57
N ILE A 62 12.33 7.23 -2.69
CA ILE A 62 11.18 6.32 -2.82
C ILE A 62 11.31 5.42 -4.05
N LYS A 63 11.83 5.95 -5.17
CA LYS A 63 12.07 5.18 -6.40
C LYS A 63 13.08 4.05 -6.23
N ALA A 64 14.00 4.14 -5.25
CA ALA A 64 14.95 3.06 -4.96
C ALA A 64 14.24 1.83 -4.38
N PHE A 65 13.10 2.00 -3.72
CA PHE A 65 12.31 0.88 -3.19
C PHE A 65 11.49 0.21 -4.30
N THR A 66 12.03 -0.89 -4.80
CA THR A 66 11.39 -1.72 -5.83
C THR A 66 10.68 -2.94 -5.27
N ARG A 67 11.02 -3.35 -4.04
CA ARG A 67 10.44 -4.51 -3.35
C ARG A 67 9.62 -4.06 -2.16
N ILE A 68 8.37 -4.52 -2.09
CA ILE A 68 7.42 -4.20 -1.02
C ILE A 68 6.91 -5.50 -0.41
N ASP A 69 7.07 -5.65 0.89
CA ASP A 69 6.54 -6.78 1.66
C ASP A 69 5.46 -6.26 2.62
N VAL A 70 4.20 -6.63 2.41
CA VAL A 70 3.06 -6.26 3.27
C VAL A 70 2.59 -7.48 4.04
N ARG A 71 2.70 -7.43 5.37
CA ARG A 71 2.47 -8.58 6.25
C ARG A 71 1.51 -8.25 7.38
N VAL A 72 0.71 -9.24 7.75
CA VAL A 72 -0.28 -9.13 8.84
C VAL A 72 0.30 -9.71 10.12
N TYR A 73 0.24 -8.93 11.20
CA TYR A 73 0.70 -9.32 12.52
C TYR A 73 -0.42 -9.15 13.57
N PRO A 74 -0.70 -10.15 14.41
CA PRO A 74 -1.61 -9.98 15.53
C PRO A 74 -0.96 -9.12 16.62
N GLY A 75 -1.75 -8.23 17.25
CA GLY A 75 -1.30 -7.42 18.41
C GLY A 75 -0.47 -6.18 18.03
N LEU A 76 -0.33 -5.86 16.75
CA LEU A 76 0.38 -4.65 16.30
C LEU A 76 -0.32 -3.37 16.78
N ASN A 77 -1.66 -3.40 16.90
CA ASN A 77 -2.43 -2.29 17.44
C ASN A 77 -2.15 -2.05 18.93
N GLU A 78 -1.85 -3.08 19.72
CA GLU A 78 -1.47 -2.91 21.13
C GLU A 78 -0.10 -2.25 21.23
N ILE A 79 0.86 -2.67 20.40
CA ILE A 79 2.20 -2.05 20.33
C ILE A 79 2.08 -0.58 19.91
N HIS A 80 1.25 -0.27 18.91
CA HIS A 80 1.02 1.10 18.44
C HIS A 80 0.48 2.02 19.54
N ASN A 81 -0.45 1.52 20.38
CA ASN A 81 -1.05 2.32 21.45
C ASN A 81 -0.14 2.47 22.69
N HIS A 82 0.77 1.52 22.93
CA HIS A 82 1.72 1.55 24.04
C HIS A 82 3.09 2.12 23.64
N GLN A 83 3.17 2.75 22.46
CA GLN A 83 4.41 3.29 21.92
C GLN A 83 5.01 4.30 22.90
N ARG A 84 6.29 4.10 23.24
CA ARG A 84 7.10 5.11 23.93
C ARG A 84 7.79 5.98 22.88
N GLU A 85 7.98 7.26 23.15
CA GLU A 85 8.65 8.22 22.23
C GLU A 85 10.05 7.78 21.78
N THR A 86 10.66 6.81 22.45
CA THR A 86 12.00 6.26 22.19
C THR A 86 12.07 5.12 21.17
N ASP A 87 10.94 4.62 20.67
CA ASP A 87 10.96 3.47 19.75
C ASP A 87 11.42 3.87 18.34
N CYS A 88 12.41 3.17 17.80
CA CYS A 88 13.03 3.42 16.48
C CYS A 88 12.15 3.04 15.28
N TYR A 89 10.88 2.70 15.50
CA TYR A 89 9.96 2.24 14.46
C TYR A 89 9.23 3.41 13.78
N SER A 90 9.13 3.35 12.45
CA SER A 90 8.46 4.38 11.66
C SER A 90 6.95 4.07 11.53
N TRP A 91 6.16 4.59 12.47
CA TRP A 91 4.71 4.39 12.53
C TRP A 91 3.90 5.41 11.74
N HIS A 92 2.80 4.95 11.15
CA HIS A 92 1.79 5.84 10.62
C HIS A 92 1.10 6.61 11.77
N PRO A 93 0.90 7.93 11.65
CA PRO A 93 0.47 8.78 12.77
C PRO A 93 -0.96 8.53 13.27
N ARG A 94 -1.77 7.81 12.48
CA ARG A 94 -3.22 7.64 12.74
C ARG A 94 -3.72 6.21 12.61
N ALA A 95 -2.84 5.25 12.30
CA ALA A 95 -3.23 3.87 12.06
C ALA A 95 -2.11 2.93 12.52
N PRO A 96 -2.42 1.71 12.98
CA PRO A 96 -1.44 0.71 13.40
C PRO A 96 -0.76 0.08 12.17
N ILE A 97 0.00 0.90 11.47
CA ILE A 97 0.78 0.56 10.28
C ILE A 97 2.22 0.96 10.59
N MET A 98 3.10 -0.02 10.58
CA MET A 98 4.53 0.17 10.80
C MET A 98 5.27 -0.03 9.47
N MET A 99 6.21 0.86 9.17
CA MET A 99 7.09 0.72 8.01
C MET A 99 8.54 0.55 8.45
N ILE A 100 9.25 -0.36 7.78
CA ILE A 100 10.65 -0.65 8.06
C ILE A 100 11.39 -0.72 6.73
N GLU A 101 12.53 -0.05 6.66
CA GLU A 101 13.49 -0.26 5.58
C GLU A 101 14.31 -1.52 5.92
N SER A 102 14.02 -2.62 5.24
CA SER A 102 14.67 -3.91 5.50
C SER A 102 15.97 -4.08 4.71
N ALA A 103 16.08 -3.42 3.56
CA ALA A 103 17.26 -3.37 2.70
C ALA A 103 17.18 -2.11 1.80
N PRO A 104 18.27 -1.71 1.10
CA PRO A 104 18.31 -0.46 0.33
C PRO A 104 17.22 -0.31 -0.75
N ASN A 105 16.64 -1.42 -1.23
CA ASN A 105 15.58 -1.43 -2.23
C ASN A 105 14.30 -2.13 -1.74
N GLN A 106 14.20 -2.40 -0.44
CA GLN A 106 13.13 -3.19 0.17
C GLN A 106 12.47 -2.47 1.35
N VAL A 107 11.15 -2.34 1.28
CA VAL A 107 10.32 -1.83 2.37
C VAL A 107 9.38 -2.92 2.90
N GLY A 108 9.41 -3.12 4.22
CA GLY A 108 8.44 -3.90 4.95
C GLY A 108 7.32 -3.00 5.48
N ILE A 109 6.08 -3.41 5.29
CA ILE A 109 4.87 -2.77 5.82
C ILE A 109 4.15 -3.80 6.68
N ALA A 110 4.16 -3.59 7.99
CA ALA A 110 3.45 -4.41 8.95
C ALA A 110 2.10 -3.78 9.26
N ILE A 111 1.06 -4.61 9.23
CA ILE A 111 -0.32 -4.21 9.54
C ILE A 111 -0.90 -5.12 10.60
N ASP A 112 -1.73 -4.56 11.49
CA ASP A 112 -2.49 -5.34 12.47
C ASP A 112 -3.50 -6.30 11.81
N SER A 113 -3.80 -7.43 12.45
CA SER A 113 -4.84 -8.36 11.97
C SER A 113 -6.26 -7.80 12.07
N ASN A 114 -6.51 -6.88 13.01
CA ASN A 114 -7.83 -6.31 13.27
C ASN A 114 -7.94 -4.92 12.62
N MET A 115 -7.89 -4.89 11.28
CA MET A 115 -7.99 -3.64 10.54
C MET A 115 -9.41 -3.07 10.48
N LYS A 116 -9.54 -1.81 10.90
CA LYS A 116 -10.75 -0.99 10.68
C LYS A 116 -10.70 -0.34 9.29
N THR A 117 -11.85 0.08 8.76
CA THR A 117 -11.97 0.76 7.45
C THR A 117 -11.03 1.97 7.30
N VAL A 118 -10.86 2.74 8.38
CA VAL A 118 -9.94 3.91 8.39
C VAL A 118 -8.49 3.48 8.15
N ASN A 119 -8.09 2.34 8.71
CA ASN A 119 -6.75 1.82 8.55
C ASN A 119 -6.51 1.27 7.13
N VAL A 120 -7.54 0.72 6.49
CA VAL A 120 -7.47 0.28 5.08
C VAL A 120 -7.16 1.46 4.16
N ARG A 121 -7.81 2.61 4.37
CA ARG A 121 -7.51 3.82 3.59
C ARG A 121 -6.07 4.30 3.83
N ALA A 122 -5.61 4.33 5.08
CA ALA A 122 -4.23 4.69 5.41
C ALA A 122 -3.21 3.74 4.74
N LEU A 123 -3.48 2.44 4.72
CA LEU A 123 -2.65 1.46 4.02
C LEU A 123 -2.57 1.75 2.52
N LEU A 124 -3.70 2.05 1.88
CA LEU A 124 -3.72 2.40 0.46
C LEU A 124 -2.99 3.71 0.17
N GLU A 125 -3.11 4.71 1.04
CA GLU A 125 -2.33 5.95 0.94
C GLU A 125 -0.83 5.66 1.00
N VAL A 126 -0.39 4.80 1.93
CA VAL A 126 1.00 4.35 2.01
C VAL A 126 1.42 3.61 0.75
N LEU A 127 0.63 2.62 0.28
CA LEU A 127 0.95 1.86 -0.94
C LEU A 127 1.00 2.75 -2.19
N SER A 128 0.17 3.80 -2.24
CA SER A 128 0.16 4.76 -3.35
C SER A 128 1.48 5.51 -3.52
N VAL A 129 2.28 5.62 -2.45
CA VAL A 129 3.60 6.26 -2.47
C VAL A 129 4.59 5.45 -3.31
N PHE A 130 4.58 4.13 -3.17
CA PHE A 130 5.50 3.22 -3.84
C PHE A 130 4.94 2.64 -5.15
N ARG A 131 3.70 3.01 -5.48
CA ARG A 131 2.94 2.55 -6.63
C ARG A 131 3.76 2.42 -7.93
N ASN A 132 4.49 3.47 -8.27
CA ASN A 132 5.21 3.57 -9.53
C ASN A 132 6.61 2.93 -9.48
N SER A 133 7.17 2.67 -8.30
CA SER A 133 8.48 2.04 -8.14
C SER A 133 8.38 0.53 -7.86
N ALA A 134 7.24 0.06 -7.37
CA ALA A 134 6.99 -1.33 -7.05
C ALA A 134 7.17 -2.25 -8.27
N GLN A 135 8.20 -3.09 -8.23
CA GLN A 135 8.44 -4.16 -9.20
C GLN A 135 8.19 -5.55 -8.59
N GLN A 136 8.39 -5.68 -7.29
CA GLN A 136 8.16 -6.93 -6.55
C GLN A 136 7.24 -6.65 -5.37
N LEU A 137 6.14 -7.39 -5.30
CA LEU A 137 5.15 -7.22 -4.25
C LEU A 137 4.86 -8.56 -3.58
N PHE A 138 4.96 -8.57 -2.26
CA PHE A 138 4.61 -9.70 -1.42
C PHE A 138 3.50 -9.25 -0.49
N MET A 139 2.36 -9.93 -0.51
CA MET A 139 1.20 -9.59 0.32
C MET A 139 0.64 -10.85 0.99
N ASP A 140 0.20 -10.73 2.23
CA ASP A 140 -0.59 -11.79 2.85
C ASP A 140 -2.02 -11.81 2.28
N SER A 141 -2.67 -12.98 2.29
CA SER A 141 -4.01 -13.16 1.70
C SER A 141 -5.10 -12.23 2.29
N PRO A 142 -5.10 -11.88 3.60
CA PRO A 142 -6.05 -10.88 4.10
C PRO A 142 -5.78 -9.47 3.54
N VAL A 143 -4.52 -9.13 3.24
CA VAL A 143 -4.16 -7.81 2.71
C VAL A 143 -4.71 -7.63 1.30
N ILE A 144 -4.51 -8.63 0.44
CA ILE A 144 -5.00 -8.59 -0.94
C ILE A 144 -6.53 -8.61 -1.00
N ASP A 145 -7.18 -9.36 -0.11
CA ASP A 145 -8.64 -9.36 0.05
C ASP A 145 -9.17 -7.96 0.40
N LEU A 146 -8.58 -7.32 1.41
CA LEU A 146 -8.91 -5.94 1.78
C LEU A 146 -8.67 -4.96 0.63
N PHE A 147 -7.53 -5.08 -0.05
CA PHE A 147 -7.15 -4.23 -1.16
C PHE A 147 -8.17 -4.30 -2.30
N VAL A 148 -8.51 -5.51 -2.74
CA VAL A 148 -9.47 -5.75 -3.83
C VAL A 148 -10.88 -5.32 -3.41
N SER A 149 -11.29 -5.58 -2.16
CA SER A 149 -12.58 -5.12 -1.63
C SER A 149 -12.72 -3.59 -1.67
N GLN A 150 -11.64 -2.86 -1.41
CA GLN A 150 -11.65 -1.41 -1.42
C GLN A 150 -11.68 -0.87 -2.85
N ILE A 151 -11.01 -1.51 -3.82
CA ILE A 151 -11.16 -1.15 -5.24
C ILE A 151 -12.62 -1.28 -5.68
N ASN A 152 -13.27 -2.40 -5.36
CA ASN A 152 -14.68 -2.64 -5.68
C ASN A 152 -15.58 -1.52 -5.12
N LYS A 153 -15.31 -1.12 -3.87
CA LYS A 153 -16.04 -0.05 -3.19
C LYS A 153 -15.88 1.30 -3.89
N GLU A 154 -14.66 1.68 -4.27
CA GLU A 154 -14.39 2.93 -5.00
C GLU A 154 -15.03 2.93 -6.41
N GLN A 155 -15.02 1.79 -7.11
CA GLN A 155 -15.71 1.64 -8.40
C GLN A 155 -17.23 1.82 -8.25
N LEU A 156 -17.82 1.20 -7.24
CA LEU A 156 -19.25 1.33 -6.96
C LEU A 156 -19.62 2.79 -6.62
N TYR A 157 -18.83 3.46 -5.79
CA TYR A 157 -19.07 4.88 -5.48
C TYR A 157 -18.98 5.76 -6.72
N SER A 158 -17.98 5.55 -7.58
CA SER A 158 -17.80 6.29 -8.82
C SER A 158 -19.02 6.11 -9.75
N LEU A 159 -19.53 4.88 -9.88
CA LEU A 159 -20.74 4.59 -10.64
C LEU A 159 -21.98 5.27 -10.05
N ILE A 160 -22.17 5.21 -8.73
CA ILE A 160 -23.29 5.89 -8.05
C ILE A 160 -23.21 7.40 -8.29
N GLU A 161 -22.03 8.00 -8.22
CA GLU A 161 -21.84 9.42 -8.48
C GLU A 161 -22.17 9.80 -9.92
N LEU A 162 -21.71 9.01 -10.90
CA LEU A 162 -22.05 9.18 -12.32
C LEU A 162 -23.57 9.07 -12.54
N LEU A 163 -24.22 8.07 -11.95
CA LEU A 163 -25.67 7.89 -12.04
C LEU A 163 -26.44 9.04 -11.39
N ARG A 164 -25.96 9.59 -10.27
CA ARG A 164 -26.55 10.78 -9.64
C ARG A 164 -26.44 12.00 -10.56
N LYS A 165 -25.26 12.26 -11.13
CA LYS A 165 -25.02 13.37 -12.07
C LYS A 165 -25.92 13.26 -13.31
N ASN A 166 -26.08 12.06 -13.85
CA ASN A 166 -26.94 11.81 -15.01
C ASN A 166 -28.44 11.93 -14.68
N ARG A 167 -28.86 11.64 -13.44
CA ARG A 167 -30.25 11.86 -12.99
C ARG A 167 -30.55 13.33 -12.74
N THR A 168 -29.59 14.12 -12.26
CA THR A 168 -29.74 15.58 -12.12
C THR A 168 -29.75 16.31 -13.47
N LEU A 169 -29.13 15.76 -14.52
CA LEU A 169 -29.20 16.32 -15.87
C LEU A 169 -30.60 16.20 -16.52
N LYS A 170 -31.50 15.38 -15.97
CA LYS A 170 -32.92 15.29 -16.39
C LYS A 170 -33.87 16.11 -15.50
N ARG A 171 -33.36 16.80 -14.47
CA ARG A 171 -34.11 17.72 -13.62
C ARG A 171 -33.53 19.13 -13.74
N THR A 172 -33.57 19.68 -14.94
CA THR A 172 -33.57 21.14 -15.14
C THR A 172 -34.99 21.58 -15.45
N SER A 173 -35.84 21.49 -14.44
CA SER A 173 -37.02 22.35 -14.29
C SER A 173 -37.41 22.31 -12.82
N ALA A 174 -37.53 23.50 -12.23
CA ALA A 174 -37.98 23.81 -10.87
C ALA A 174 -36.90 23.97 -9.79
N PHE A 175 -36.62 25.25 -9.53
CA PHE A 175 -36.57 25.93 -8.24
C PHE A 175 -35.68 25.37 -7.12
N PHE A 176 -34.84 26.28 -6.63
CA PHE A 176 -34.05 26.19 -5.40
C PHE A 176 -34.86 25.61 -4.23
N ASP A 177 -34.27 24.67 -3.51
CA ASP A 177 -34.45 24.63 -2.06
C ASP A 177 -33.08 24.65 -1.37
N SER A 178 -32.78 25.85 -0.90
CA SER A 178 -31.65 26.24 -0.07
C SER A 178 -31.84 25.67 1.33
N ASN A 179 -31.13 24.59 1.72
CA ASN A 179 -30.76 24.29 3.13
C ASN A 179 -29.87 23.05 3.32
N VAL A 180 -28.87 22.83 2.47
CA VAL A 180 -27.72 21.99 2.86
C VAL A 180 -26.46 22.78 2.63
N LYS A 181 -25.92 23.35 3.71
CA LYS A 181 -24.55 23.84 3.76
C LYS A 181 -23.61 22.66 3.47
N ILE A 182 -23.29 22.45 2.19
CA ILE A 182 -22.11 21.70 1.78
C ILE A 182 -20.93 22.63 2.00
N LEU A 183 -20.60 22.83 3.28
CA LEU A 183 -19.33 23.41 3.71
C LEU A 183 -18.23 22.41 3.35
N ASP A 184 -17.34 22.85 2.48
CA ASP A 184 -15.92 22.48 2.44
C ASP A 184 -15.58 20.99 2.55
N MET A 185 -15.70 20.27 1.44
CA MET A 185 -14.81 19.14 1.19
C MET A 185 -14.21 19.29 -0.21
N PRO A 186 -12.87 19.39 -0.36
CA PRO A 186 -12.26 19.35 -1.68
C PRO A 186 -12.62 18.01 -2.33
N PRO A 187 -12.73 17.95 -3.68
CA PRO A 187 -13.02 16.71 -4.38
C PRO A 187 -12.00 15.67 -3.90
N GLN A 188 -12.47 14.60 -3.27
CA GLN A 188 -11.60 13.50 -2.87
C GLN A 188 -10.96 13.00 -4.17
N LYS A 189 -9.69 13.34 -4.38
CA LYS A 189 -8.89 12.77 -5.45
C LYS A 189 -9.01 11.26 -5.29
N SER A 190 -9.66 10.60 -6.24
CA SER A 190 -9.78 9.13 -6.26
C SER A 190 -8.41 8.55 -5.94
N LEU A 191 -8.33 7.79 -4.85
CA LEU A 191 -7.10 7.09 -4.47
C LEU A 191 -6.74 6.03 -5.52
N MET A 192 -7.76 5.59 -6.27
CA MET A 192 -7.61 4.66 -7.37
C MET A 192 -7.31 5.39 -8.68
N PRO A 193 -6.28 4.93 -9.40
CA PRO A 193 -5.87 5.52 -10.66
C PRO A 193 -6.73 5.06 -11.83
N TYR A 194 -6.64 5.81 -12.94
CA TYR A 194 -7.10 5.35 -14.25
C TYR A 194 -6.08 4.35 -14.82
N GLY A 195 -6.11 3.09 -14.36
CA GLY A 195 -5.18 2.03 -14.77
C GLY A 195 -4.83 1.07 -13.62
N PRO A 196 -3.88 0.13 -13.81
CA PRO A 196 -3.48 -0.77 -12.74
C PRO A 196 -2.86 0.00 -11.58
N PHE A 197 -3.12 -0.46 -10.36
CA PHE A 197 -2.52 0.12 -9.18
C PHE A 197 -1.00 -0.03 -9.24
N PHE A 198 -0.41 -1.17 -9.55
CA PHE A 198 1.04 -1.33 -9.69
C PHE A 198 1.43 -1.51 -11.17
N PRO A 199 1.64 -0.43 -11.94
CA PRO A 199 1.88 -0.52 -13.39
C PRO A 199 3.20 -1.22 -13.76
N ASN A 200 4.22 -1.09 -12.91
CA ASN A 200 5.56 -1.64 -13.15
C ASN A 200 5.80 -2.99 -12.46
N LEU A 201 4.74 -3.64 -11.99
CA LEU A 201 4.85 -4.89 -11.24
C LEU A 201 5.29 -6.03 -12.14
N LYS A 202 6.36 -6.72 -11.72
CA LYS A 202 6.95 -7.88 -12.41
C LYS A 202 6.78 -9.17 -11.61
N LYS A 203 6.87 -9.09 -10.28
CA LYS A 203 6.73 -10.25 -9.40
C LYS A 203 5.65 -9.98 -8.37
N PHE A 204 4.67 -10.86 -8.31
CA PHE A 204 3.61 -10.81 -7.30
C PHE A 204 3.54 -12.12 -6.53
N THR A 205 3.64 -12.04 -5.21
CA THR A 205 3.53 -13.21 -4.34
C THR A 205 2.45 -12.99 -3.30
N VAL A 206 1.45 -13.87 -3.29
CA VAL A 206 0.43 -13.92 -2.24
C VAL A 206 0.79 -15.03 -1.26
N THR A 207 0.90 -14.70 0.03
CA THR A 207 1.14 -15.69 1.08
C THR A 207 -0.16 -15.92 1.86
N SER A 208 -0.57 -17.17 2.03
CA SER A 208 -1.74 -17.52 2.83
C SER A 208 -1.38 -18.61 3.83
N THR A 209 -1.81 -18.45 5.07
CA THR A 209 -1.87 -19.58 6.00
C THR A 209 -3.10 -20.44 5.73
N SER A 210 -3.12 -21.68 6.23
CA SER A 210 -4.28 -22.58 6.11
C SER A 210 -5.60 -21.98 6.62
N ASN A 211 -5.54 -21.12 7.64
CA ASN A 211 -6.71 -20.52 8.25
C ASN A 211 -7.21 -19.28 7.50
N GLN A 212 -6.40 -18.75 6.56
CA GLN A 212 -6.69 -17.53 5.81
C GLN A 212 -7.04 -17.81 4.34
N LEU A 213 -7.16 -19.08 3.95
CA LEU A 213 -7.43 -19.45 2.55
C LEU A 213 -8.78 -18.92 2.03
N GLU A 214 -9.74 -18.68 2.92
CA GLU A 214 -11.05 -18.13 2.54
C GLU A 214 -10.94 -16.75 1.87
N HIS A 215 -9.97 -15.93 2.29
CA HIS A 215 -9.68 -14.63 1.68
C HIS A 215 -9.40 -14.75 0.18
N LEU A 216 -8.75 -15.83 -0.25
CA LEU A 216 -8.46 -16.07 -1.67
C LEU A 216 -9.74 -16.35 -2.48
N SER A 217 -10.73 -17.02 -1.88
CA SER A 217 -12.02 -17.27 -2.56
C SER A 217 -12.86 -16.02 -2.71
N ARG A 218 -12.78 -15.09 -1.74
CA ARG A 218 -13.52 -13.82 -1.76
C ARG A 218 -13.08 -12.90 -2.89
N LEU A 219 -11.85 -13.04 -3.39
CA LEU A 219 -11.38 -12.28 -4.55
C LEU A 219 -12.29 -12.44 -5.78
N CYS A 220 -12.81 -13.65 -6.03
CA CYS A 220 -13.77 -13.89 -7.11
C CYS A 220 -15.16 -13.26 -6.88
N THR A 221 -15.48 -12.88 -5.64
CA THR A 221 -16.78 -12.28 -5.29
C THR A 221 -16.78 -10.77 -5.50
N TYR A 222 -15.60 -10.15 -5.52
CA TYR A 222 -15.45 -8.77 -5.93
C TYR A 222 -15.49 -8.71 -7.46
N ALA A 223 -16.24 -7.77 -8.02
CA ALA A 223 -16.29 -7.52 -9.46
C ALA A 223 -15.03 -6.75 -9.93
N VAL A 224 -13.86 -7.16 -9.44
CA VAL A 224 -12.57 -6.51 -9.63
C VAL A 224 -11.64 -7.50 -10.30
N GLY A 225 -11.31 -7.24 -11.56
CA GLY A 225 -10.33 -8.03 -12.28
C GLY A 225 -8.89 -7.69 -11.88
N VAL A 226 -7.99 -8.61 -12.19
CA VAL A 226 -6.58 -8.53 -11.81
C VAL A 226 -5.82 -7.42 -12.57
N GLU A 227 -6.35 -6.98 -13.72
CA GLU A 227 -5.86 -5.87 -14.53
C GLU A 227 -5.90 -4.51 -13.80
N LEU A 228 -6.71 -4.39 -12.75
CA LEU A 228 -6.71 -3.21 -11.88
C LEU A 228 -5.57 -3.23 -10.87
N LEU A 229 -4.86 -4.35 -10.74
CA LEU A 229 -3.69 -4.46 -9.87
C LEU A 229 -2.40 -4.32 -10.67
N TYR A 230 -2.27 -4.97 -11.83
CA TYR A 230 -1.05 -4.97 -12.63
C TYR A 230 -1.34 -5.23 -14.11
N HIS A 231 -0.41 -4.87 -14.98
CA HIS A 231 -0.44 -5.28 -16.38
C HIS A 231 0.02 -6.74 -16.51
N ARG A 232 -0.86 -7.60 -17.03
CA ARG A 232 -0.60 -9.04 -17.17
C ARG A 232 0.62 -9.37 -18.06
N GLU A 233 0.85 -8.53 -19.07
CA GLU A 233 1.98 -8.66 -19.99
C GLU A 233 3.32 -8.42 -19.28
N ASN A 234 3.34 -7.56 -18.25
CA ASN A 234 4.54 -7.18 -17.52
C ASN A 234 4.89 -8.12 -16.37
N ILE A 235 3.99 -9.02 -15.99
CA ILE A 235 4.25 -9.98 -14.92
C ILE A 235 5.15 -11.09 -15.44
N ASP A 236 6.30 -11.23 -14.79
CA ASP A 236 7.24 -12.32 -14.96
C ASP A 236 6.86 -13.51 -14.06
N ILE A 237 6.47 -13.23 -12.81
CA ILE A 237 6.19 -14.26 -11.80
C ILE A 237 4.96 -13.92 -10.98
N LEU A 238 4.03 -14.87 -10.92
CA LEU A 238 2.91 -14.90 -9.97
C LEU A 238 3.02 -16.15 -9.09
N CYS A 239 3.30 -15.97 -7.80
CA CYS A 239 3.44 -17.07 -6.85
C CYS A 239 2.32 -17.04 -5.82
N LEU A 240 1.63 -18.18 -5.63
CA LEU A 240 0.81 -18.41 -4.45
C LEU A 240 1.59 -19.28 -3.47
N ARG A 241 1.98 -18.71 -2.32
CA ARG A 241 2.65 -19.42 -1.24
C ARG A 241 1.66 -19.78 -0.14
N ILE A 242 1.52 -21.06 0.15
CA ILE A 242 0.62 -21.58 1.17
C ILE A 242 1.46 -22.15 2.32
N ILE A 243 1.32 -21.52 3.48
CA ILE A 243 1.97 -21.96 4.72
C ILE A 243 1.05 -22.94 5.44
N LEU A 244 1.54 -24.15 5.63
CA LEU A 244 0.77 -25.30 6.09
C LEU A 244 1.00 -25.55 7.57
N GLY A 245 -0.05 -25.46 8.37
CA GLY A 245 0.04 -25.84 9.80
C GLY A 245 0.37 -27.33 9.99
N GLY A 246 0.96 -27.69 11.14
CA GLY A 246 1.42 -29.05 11.45
C GLY A 246 0.36 -30.17 11.45
N ARG A 247 -0.91 -29.87 11.14
CA ARG A 247 -2.00 -30.86 11.00
C ARG A 247 -2.32 -31.22 9.54
N TRP A 248 -1.61 -30.66 8.57
CA TRP A 248 -1.94 -30.79 7.14
C TRP A 248 -1.79 -32.22 6.57
N PHE A 249 -0.97 -33.06 7.21
CA PHE A 249 -0.76 -34.46 6.79
C PHE A 249 -1.92 -35.40 7.15
N ARG A 250 -2.92 -34.96 7.95
CA ARG A 250 -3.87 -35.88 8.60
C ARG A 250 -5.19 -36.09 7.86
N LYS A 251 -5.59 -35.23 6.91
CA LYS A 251 -6.85 -35.38 6.15
C LYS A 251 -6.75 -34.83 4.71
N PRO A 252 -7.48 -35.41 3.74
CA PRO A 252 -7.55 -34.86 2.39
C PRO A 252 -8.25 -33.48 2.42
N HIS A 253 -7.47 -32.43 2.18
CA HIS A 253 -7.94 -31.03 2.28
C HIS A 253 -8.61 -30.54 0.99
N VAL A 254 -9.66 -31.22 0.52
CA VAL A 254 -10.44 -30.83 -0.68
C VAL A 254 -10.88 -29.35 -0.62
N ARG A 255 -11.22 -28.86 0.58
CA ARG A 255 -11.59 -27.45 0.80
C ARG A 255 -10.46 -26.46 0.48
N MET A 256 -9.21 -26.80 0.76
CA MET A 256 -8.07 -25.93 0.44
C MET A 256 -7.91 -25.79 -1.08
N PHE A 257 -7.97 -26.90 -1.82
CA PHE A 257 -7.86 -26.85 -3.28
C PHE A 257 -8.99 -26.03 -3.93
N LYS A 258 -10.18 -25.99 -3.32
CA LYS A 258 -11.26 -25.07 -3.74
C LYS A 258 -10.82 -23.60 -3.65
N HIS A 259 -10.18 -23.19 -2.56
CA HIS A 259 -9.70 -21.81 -2.40
C HIS A 259 -8.58 -21.47 -3.39
N VAL A 260 -7.66 -22.41 -3.60
CA VAL A 260 -6.58 -22.27 -4.59
C VAL A 260 -7.12 -22.17 -6.01
N ALA A 261 -8.11 -23.00 -6.36
CA ALA A 261 -8.76 -22.95 -7.67
C ALA A 261 -9.47 -21.61 -7.92
N ARG A 262 -10.12 -21.04 -6.89
CA ARG A 262 -10.73 -19.70 -6.99
C ARG A 262 -9.66 -18.62 -7.18
N PHE A 263 -8.55 -18.68 -6.47
CA PHE A 263 -7.43 -17.76 -6.71
C PHE A 263 -6.90 -17.86 -8.15
N ARG A 264 -6.72 -19.10 -8.64
CA ARG A 264 -6.28 -19.39 -10.00
C ARG A 264 -7.24 -18.81 -11.04
N GLN A 265 -8.54 -18.89 -10.79
CA GLN A 265 -9.58 -18.29 -11.63
C GLN A 265 -9.47 -16.76 -11.64
N TRP A 266 -9.43 -16.12 -10.47
CA TRP A 266 -9.37 -14.66 -10.36
C TRP A 266 -8.10 -14.06 -10.99
N THR A 267 -6.95 -14.74 -10.84
CA THR A 267 -5.69 -14.32 -11.46
C THR A 267 -5.56 -14.69 -12.94
N GLU A 268 -6.57 -15.37 -13.50
CA GLU A 268 -6.55 -15.91 -14.85
C GLU A 268 -5.26 -16.70 -15.17
N ALA A 269 -4.82 -17.51 -14.21
CA ALA A 269 -3.51 -18.15 -14.26
C ALA A 269 -3.28 -19.03 -15.50
N ASN A 270 -4.35 -19.50 -16.15
CA ASN A 270 -4.27 -20.23 -17.41
C ASN A 270 -3.59 -19.40 -18.51
N SER A 271 -3.75 -18.08 -18.49
CA SER A 271 -3.10 -17.15 -19.43
C SER A 271 -1.65 -16.82 -19.06
N LEU A 272 -1.23 -17.12 -17.83
CA LEU A 272 0.14 -16.88 -17.36
C LEU A 272 1.09 -18.04 -17.70
N GLY A 273 0.56 -19.25 -17.90
CA GLY A 273 1.36 -20.43 -18.20
C GLY A 273 2.40 -20.71 -17.12
N GLU A 274 3.66 -20.86 -17.51
CA GLU A 274 4.80 -21.13 -16.61
C GLU A 274 5.10 -19.99 -15.63
N ARG A 275 4.57 -18.79 -15.87
CA ARG A 275 4.75 -17.63 -14.98
C ARG A 275 3.97 -17.77 -13.67
N TYR A 276 3.03 -18.69 -13.60
CA TYR A 276 2.27 -18.99 -12.39
C TYR A 276 2.74 -20.28 -11.72
N PHE A 277 3.05 -20.23 -10.43
CA PHE A 277 3.29 -21.44 -9.65
C PHE A 277 2.79 -21.34 -8.20
N GLN A 278 2.65 -22.52 -7.59
CA GLN A 278 2.17 -22.70 -6.23
C GLN A 278 3.27 -23.30 -5.37
N GLN A 279 3.52 -22.72 -4.20
CA GLN A 279 4.48 -23.23 -3.24
C GLN A 279 3.76 -23.63 -1.96
N PHE A 280 4.01 -24.85 -1.49
CA PHE A 280 3.48 -25.36 -0.24
C PHE A 280 4.64 -25.48 0.75
N THR A 281 4.61 -24.68 1.82
CA THR A 281 5.68 -24.65 2.81
C THR A 281 5.16 -25.16 4.15
N PRO A 282 5.80 -26.16 4.79
CA PRO A 282 5.43 -26.57 6.13
C PRO A 282 5.70 -25.43 7.12
N ASN A 283 4.79 -25.21 8.06
CA ASN A 283 4.98 -24.28 9.16
C ASN A 283 5.92 -24.92 10.18
N THR A 284 7.22 -24.77 9.97
CA THR A 284 8.24 -25.17 10.93
C THR A 284 8.29 -24.16 12.07
N LYS A 285 7.31 -24.19 12.97
CA LYS A 285 7.55 -23.72 14.34
C LYS A 285 8.49 -24.74 15.00
N SER A 286 9.76 -24.68 14.65
CA SER A 286 10.81 -25.29 15.45
C SER A 286 10.92 -24.43 16.71
N ASN A 287 10.32 -24.90 17.81
CA ASN A 287 10.77 -24.53 19.15
C ASN A 287 12.25 -24.93 19.25
N ARG A 288 13.15 -24.04 18.84
CA ARG A 288 14.49 -23.98 19.40
C ARG A 288 14.42 -22.94 20.51
N SER A 289 13.83 -23.36 21.62
CA SER A 289 14.32 -22.94 22.93
C SER A 289 15.80 -23.31 22.97
N ILE A 290 16.66 -22.34 22.66
CA ILE A 290 18.07 -22.41 23.02
C ILE A 290 18.11 -21.80 24.42
N VAL A 291 18.43 -22.68 25.36
CA VAL A 291 18.82 -22.44 26.75
C VAL A 291 19.96 -21.42 26.80
#